data_AF-A0A1B6JFU5-F1
#
_entry.id   AF-A0A1B6JFU5-F1
#
_cell.length_a   1.000
_cell.length_b   1.000
_cell.length_c   1.000
_cell.angle_alpha   90.00
_cell.angle_beta   90.00
_cell.angle_gamma   90.00
#
_symmetry.space_group_name_H-M   'P 1'
#
loop_
_entity.id
_entity.type
_entity.pdbx_description
1 polymer ?
#
loop_
_entity_poly.entity_id
_entity_poly.type
_entity_poly.pdbx_seq_one_letter_code
_entity_poly.pdbx_strand_id
1 'polypeptide(L)'
;PPDKWVGAGVGSGAWFQNLLTMRIVNTELGLSMGTIAGLADLAEDEIISTPLPVDITLENIRLRLVEDRSANITSPGPTPLDVNVSELRVHRTEDGVLHVEPPPPPALGSRTPSLDQLALSRLRCENDDLRRRLAAMEKINEENHVLRRCQEETQILRSCLTTAQEDLSSVLEEKRNLLELVQSLQAAANSSEAKQQANSKR
;
A
#
# COMPACT_ATOMS: atom_id res chain seq x y z
N PRO A 1 13.44 29.13 50.36
CA PRO A 1 14.62 29.87 49.85
C PRO A 1 15.10 29.23 48.55
N PRO A 2 14.94 29.95 47.41
CA PRO A 2 15.05 29.43 46.05
C PRO A 2 16.43 29.69 45.42
N ASP A 3 16.76 29.01 44.31
CA ASP A 3 17.63 29.47 43.20
C ASP A 3 17.98 28.27 42.27
N LYS A 4 17.78 28.22 40.95
CA LYS A 4 17.16 29.08 39.93
C LYS A 4 16.65 28.15 38.82
N TRP A 5 15.33 28.01 38.73
CA TRP A 5 14.68 27.72 37.45
C TRP A 5 14.47 29.08 36.79
N VAL A 6 15.25 29.40 35.75
CA VAL A 6 14.89 30.50 34.83
C VAL A 6 13.90 29.92 33.82
N GLY A 7 12.68 29.73 34.33
CA GLY A 7 11.48 29.48 33.57
C GLY A 7 10.44 30.51 34.02
N ALA A 8 10.52 31.72 33.45
CA ALA A 8 9.49 32.75 33.48
C ALA A 8 9.90 33.82 32.44
N GLY A 9 9.04 34.33 31.55
CA GLY A 9 7.59 34.29 31.56
C GLY A 9 7.00 33.66 30.31
N VAL A 10 6.09 32.72 30.55
CA VAL A 10 4.89 32.62 29.71
C VAL A 10 3.99 33.77 30.16
N GLY A 11 4.11 34.91 29.48
CA GLY A 11 3.18 36.02 29.54
C GLY A 11 2.33 36.01 28.29
N SER A 12 1.16 35.39 28.38
CA SER A 12 -0.06 35.71 27.65
C SER A 12 0.05 36.13 26.16
N GLY A 13 -0.20 35.18 25.26
CA GLY A 13 -0.67 35.46 23.90
C GLY A 13 0.36 35.33 22.79
N ALA A 14 0.69 34.11 22.39
CA ALA A 14 1.21 33.84 21.05
C ALA A 14 0.82 32.41 20.64
N TRP A 15 -0.49 32.14 20.57
CA TRP A 15 -0.98 30.90 19.95
C TRP A 15 -0.72 30.84 18.44
N PHE A 16 -0.18 31.92 17.87
CA PHE A 16 0.34 31.99 16.51
C PHE A 16 1.58 32.88 16.55
N GLN A 17 2.74 32.36 16.19
CA GLN A 17 3.77 33.22 15.61
C GLN A 17 3.23 33.62 14.25
N ASN A 18 2.99 34.92 14.05
CA ASN A 18 2.59 35.46 12.75
C ASN A 18 3.77 35.28 11.80
N LEU A 19 3.91 34.09 11.21
CA LEU A 19 4.97 33.71 10.30
C LEU A 19 4.32 33.30 8.98
N LEU A 20 4.55 34.10 7.93
CA LEU A 20 4.15 33.70 6.59
C LEU A 20 5.14 32.65 6.08
N THR A 21 4.73 31.38 6.05
CA THR A 21 5.53 30.29 5.48
C THR A 21 4.99 29.93 4.11
N MET A 22 5.83 29.97 3.07
CA MET A 22 5.44 29.63 1.71
C MET A 22 6.46 28.69 1.06
N ARG A 23 5.98 27.61 0.46
CA ARG A 23 6.81 26.68 -0.32
C ARG A 23 6.30 26.58 -1.74
N ILE A 24 7.14 26.99 -2.69
CA ILE A 24 6.84 26.97 -4.12
C ILE A 24 7.79 25.96 -4.78
N VAL A 25 7.23 25.03 -5.54
CA VAL A 25 8.00 23.92 -6.14
C VAL A 25 7.55 23.70 -7.58
N ASN A 26 8.48 23.40 -8.49
CA ASN A 26 8.19 22.97 -9.87
C ASN A 26 7.25 23.91 -10.62
N THR A 27 7.43 25.22 -10.45
CA THR A 27 6.51 26.23 -11.00
C THR A 27 7.18 27.03 -12.10
N GLU A 28 6.47 27.24 -13.20
CA GLU A 28 6.85 28.13 -14.29
C GLU A 28 5.92 29.36 -14.27
N LEU A 29 6.48 30.56 -14.12
CA LEU A 29 5.73 31.81 -14.03
C LEU A 29 6.24 32.81 -15.07
N GLY A 30 5.34 33.32 -15.91
CA GLY A 30 5.58 34.51 -16.72
C GLY A 30 5.10 35.74 -15.95
N LEU A 31 6.02 36.57 -15.47
CA LEU A 31 5.69 37.77 -14.71
C LEU A 31 6.15 39.01 -15.47
N SER A 32 5.35 40.06 -15.38
CA SER A 32 5.79 41.36 -15.85
C SER A 32 6.64 42.04 -14.77
N MET A 33 7.60 42.88 -15.16
CA MET A 33 8.47 43.57 -14.21
C MET A 33 7.68 44.49 -13.28
N GLY A 34 6.54 45.05 -13.73
CA GLY A 34 5.63 45.81 -12.86
C GLY A 34 4.93 44.93 -11.81
N THR A 35 4.61 43.69 -12.16
CA THR A 35 4.02 42.72 -11.21
C THR A 35 5.01 42.34 -10.11
N ILE A 36 6.29 42.17 -10.44
CA ILE A 36 7.34 41.88 -9.46
C ILE A 36 7.58 43.05 -8.53
N ALA A 37 7.59 44.28 -9.07
CA ALA A 37 7.69 45.48 -8.26
C ALA A 37 6.53 45.56 -7.26
N GLY A 38 5.28 45.32 -7.70
CA GLY A 38 4.13 45.30 -6.79
C GLY A 38 4.10 44.12 -5.79
N LEU A 39 4.76 43.00 -6.11
CA LEU A 39 4.95 41.91 -5.14
C LEU A 39 5.92 42.32 -4.02
N ALA A 40 6.91 43.17 -4.31
CA ALA A 40 7.78 43.71 -3.28
C ALA A 40 7.00 44.61 -2.30
N ASP A 41 6.04 45.39 -2.81
CA ASP A 41 5.14 46.20 -1.97
C ASP A 41 4.28 45.32 -1.05
N LEU A 42 3.84 44.13 -1.49
CA LEU A 42 3.16 43.15 -0.61
C LEU A 42 4.07 42.60 0.50
N ALA A 43 5.38 42.59 0.27
CA ALA A 43 6.37 42.25 1.29
C ALA A 43 6.73 43.45 2.17
N GLU A 44 6.34 44.67 1.81
CA GLU A 44 6.58 45.91 2.55
C GLU A 44 5.37 46.23 3.45
N ASP A 45 5.52 46.02 4.76
CA ASP A 45 4.43 46.20 5.74
C ASP A 45 4.37 47.68 6.20
N GLU A 46 3.29 48.40 5.89
CA GLU A 46 3.12 49.84 6.15
C GLU A 46 2.57 50.19 7.56
N ILE A 47 2.97 49.51 8.65
CA ILE A 47 2.49 49.85 10.01
C ILE A 47 3.65 49.84 11.04
N ILE A 48 3.58 50.75 12.04
CA ILE A 48 4.55 50.99 13.14
C ILE A 48 4.58 49.83 14.15
N SER A 49 4.74 48.59 13.69
CA SER A 49 4.83 47.37 14.51
C SER A 49 5.97 46.49 13.99
N THR A 50 6.42 45.53 14.79
CA THR A 50 7.53 44.63 14.43
C THR A 50 7.25 43.96 13.08
N PRO A 51 8.18 44.04 12.11
CA PRO A 51 7.97 43.57 10.74
C PRO A 51 7.59 42.09 10.73
N LEU A 52 6.59 41.72 9.93
CA LEU A 52 6.10 40.35 9.82
C LEU A 52 7.23 39.39 9.42
N PRO A 53 7.54 38.36 10.23
CA PRO A 53 8.43 37.29 9.83
C PRO A 53 7.89 36.55 8.60
N VAL A 54 8.76 36.35 7.61
CA VAL A 54 8.45 35.65 6.36
C VAL A 54 9.49 34.57 6.14
N ASP A 55 9.08 33.38 5.70
CA ASP A 55 9.98 32.29 5.27
C ASP A 55 9.45 31.64 3.98
N ILE A 56 10.16 31.88 2.88
CA ILE A 56 9.79 31.41 1.54
C ILE A 56 10.88 30.47 1.03
N THR A 57 10.49 29.25 0.67
CA THR A 57 11.37 28.28 0.02
C THR A 57 10.96 28.08 -1.43
N LEU A 58 11.90 28.28 -2.35
CA LEU A 58 11.73 28.15 -3.79
C LEU A 58 12.55 26.96 -4.29
N GLU A 59 11.90 26.01 -4.97
CA GLU A 59 12.55 24.80 -5.50
C GLU A 59 12.12 24.56 -6.95
N ASN A 60 13.08 24.46 -7.87
CA ASN A 60 12.86 24.24 -9.29
C ASN A 60 11.83 25.22 -9.90
N ILE A 61 12.13 26.52 -9.79
CA ILE A 61 11.28 27.60 -10.31
C ILE A 61 11.87 28.18 -11.60
N ARG A 62 11.03 28.34 -12.62
CA ARG A 62 11.36 29.02 -13.87
C ARG A 62 10.55 30.30 -13.98
N LEU A 63 11.22 31.45 -13.96
CA LEU A 63 10.60 32.76 -14.07
C LEU A 63 10.96 33.36 -15.42
N ARG A 64 9.95 33.77 -16.20
CA ARG A 64 10.13 34.60 -17.39
C ARG A 64 9.68 36.01 -17.07
N LEU A 65 10.62 36.95 -17.06
CA LEU A 65 10.36 38.34 -16.71
C LEU A 65 10.23 39.18 -17.98
N VAL A 66 9.09 39.85 -18.14
CA VAL A 66 8.80 40.70 -19.30
C VAL A 66 8.74 42.16 -18.86
N GLU A 67 9.45 43.04 -19.54
CA GLU A 67 9.48 44.46 -19.18
C GLU A 67 8.26 45.21 -19.74
N ASP A 68 7.56 45.96 -18.87
CA ASP A 68 6.32 46.68 -19.21
C ASP A 68 6.54 48.10 -19.78
N ARG A 69 7.79 48.47 -20.07
CA ARG A 69 8.10 49.81 -20.61
C ARG A 69 7.67 49.87 -22.07
N SER A 70 6.95 50.93 -22.44
CA SER A 70 6.78 51.28 -23.84
C SER A 70 8.14 51.63 -24.43
N ALA A 71 8.48 51.02 -25.57
CA ALA A 71 9.79 51.17 -26.19
C ALA A 71 10.12 52.64 -26.48
N ASN A 72 11.30 53.10 -26.06
CA ASN A 72 11.86 54.33 -26.61
C ASN A 72 12.09 54.13 -28.12
N ILE A 73 11.75 55.14 -28.92
CA ILE A 73 11.57 55.09 -30.38
C ILE A 73 12.81 54.60 -31.16
N THR A 74 13.98 54.50 -30.51
CA THR A 74 15.26 54.12 -31.13
C THR A 74 15.88 52.83 -30.59
N SER A 75 15.20 52.06 -29.73
CA SER A 75 15.74 50.84 -29.12
C SER A 75 15.02 49.56 -29.59
N PRO A 76 15.74 48.43 -29.80
CA PRO A 76 15.10 47.14 -29.98
C PRO A 76 14.22 46.87 -28.75
N GLY A 77 13.02 46.32 -28.97
CA GLY A 77 12.00 46.17 -27.92
C GLY A 77 12.49 45.38 -26.69
N PRO A 78 11.69 45.38 -25.60
CA PRO A 78 12.08 44.75 -24.35
C PRO A 78 12.39 43.26 -24.54
N THR A 79 13.58 42.84 -24.13
CA THR A 79 14.01 41.43 -24.19
C THR A 79 13.63 40.73 -22.89
N PRO A 80 12.91 39.59 -22.93
CA PRO A 80 12.52 38.89 -21.72
C PRO A 80 13.75 38.31 -21.01
N LEU A 81 13.71 38.31 -19.68
CA LEU A 81 14.74 37.73 -18.82
C LEU A 81 14.23 36.42 -18.23
N ASP A 82 14.83 35.30 -18.65
CA ASP A 82 14.53 33.98 -18.07
C ASP A 82 15.47 33.72 -16.87
N VAL A 83 14.89 33.50 -15.69
CA VAL A 83 15.58 33.19 -14.44
C VAL A 83 15.21 31.78 -14.00
N ASN A 84 16.21 30.94 -13.77
CA ASN A 84 16.03 29.59 -13.24
C ASN A 84 16.54 29.51 -11.82
N VAL A 85 15.66 29.19 -10.87
CA VAL A 85 15.97 29.05 -9.45
C VAL A 85 15.92 27.57 -9.10
N SER A 86 17.09 26.96 -8.92
CA SER A 86 17.17 25.55 -8.51
C SER A 86 16.67 25.36 -7.08
N GLU A 87 17.26 26.09 -6.13
CA GLU A 87 16.92 26.03 -4.71
C GLU A 87 17.30 27.37 -4.07
N LEU A 88 16.37 28.04 -3.39
CA LEU A 88 16.60 29.32 -2.72
C LEU A 88 15.69 29.49 -1.50
N ARG A 89 16.20 30.10 -0.44
CA ARG A 89 15.41 30.52 0.72
C ARG A 89 15.43 32.04 0.84
N VAL A 90 14.26 32.62 0.99
CA VAL A 90 14.05 34.05 1.22
C VAL A 90 13.33 34.20 2.53
N HIS A 91 13.96 34.83 3.52
CA HIS A 91 13.34 35.01 4.83
C HIS A 91 13.52 36.43 5.36
N ARG A 92 12.54 36.93 6.10
CA ARG A 92 12.59 38.23 6.76
C ARG A 92 12.66 38.05 8.27
N THR A 93 13.66 38.67 8.89
CA THR A 93 13.85 38.64 10.35
C THR A 93 12.99 39.69 11.04
N GLU A 94 12.83 39.56 12.37
CA GLU A 94 12.08 40.53 13.21
C GLU A 94 12.71 41.94 13.21
N ASP A 95 13.97 42.07 12.76
CA ASP A 95 14.66 43.35 12.53
C ASP A 95 14.29 43.99 11.18
N GLY A 96 13.45 43.32 10.38
CA GLY A 96 12.93 43.80 9.11
C GLY A 96 13.85 43.58 7.92
N VAL A 97 15.00 42.93 8.10
CA VAL A 97 15.96 42.63 7.04
C VAL A 97 15.53 41.38 6.28
N LEU A 98 15.50 41.48 4.94
CA LEU A 98 15.24 40.35 4.04
C LEU A 98 16.56 39.68 3.67
N HIS A 99 16.69 38.40 4.03
CA HIS A 99 17.83 37.57 3.70
C HIS A 99 17.49 36.65 2.52
N VAL A 100 18.40 36.60 1.56
CA VAL A 100 18.33 35.70 0.40
C VAL A 100 19.55 34.80 0.47
N GLU A 101 19.32 33.53 0.76
CA GLU A 101 20.38 32.56 1.01
C GLU A 101 20.05 31.21 0.36
N PRO A 102 21.06 30.39 0.07
CA PRO A 102 20.83 28.98 -0.23
C PRO A 102 20.01 28.35 0.91
N PRO A 103 19.12 27.38 0.63
CA PRO A 103 18.46 26.66 1.70
C PRO A 103 19.54 26.08 2.63
N PRO A 104 19.28 26.07 3.96
CA PRO A 104 20.24 25.55 4.90
C PRO A 104 20.64 24.15 4.44
N PRO A 105 21.97 23.85 4.35
CA PRO A 105 22.40 22.52 3.97
C PRO A 105 21.70 21.54 4.90
N PRO A 106 21.22 20.39 4.41
CA PRO A 106 20.59 19.39 5.25
C PRO A 106 21.57 19.12 6.39
N ALA A 107 21.20 19.58 7.59
CA ALA A 107 22.19 19.78 8.64
C ALA A 107 22.95 18.47 8.84
N LEU A 108 24.27 18.49 8.64
CA LEU A 108 25.17 17.34 8.76
C LEU A 108 25.20 16.73 10.19
N GLY A 109 24.30 17.17 11.08
CA GLY A 109 24.07 16.61 12.41
C GLY A 109 22.59 16.45 12.79
N SER A 110 21.62 16.80 11.94
CA SER A 110 20.19 16.61 12.22
C SER A 110 19.67 15.36 11.54
N ARG A 111 20.11 14.19 12.01
CA ARG A 111 19.37 12.92 11.88
C ARG A 111 18.12 12.94 12.79
N THR A 112 17.35 14.02 12.77
CA THR A 112 15.92 13.91 13.06
C THR A 112 15.30 13.62 11.69
N PRO A 113 15.01 12.35 11.37
CA PRO A 113 14.20 12.08 10.19
C PRO A 113 12.96 12.96 10.32
N SER A 114 12.70 13.79 9.31
CA SER A 114 11.48 14.60 9.28
C SER A 114 10.31 13.68 9.58
N LEU A 115 9.28 14.17 10.29
CA LEU A 115 8.12 13.34 10.64
C LEU A 115 7.60 12.56 9.41
N ASP A 116 7.65 13.20 8.24
CA ASP A 116 7.33 12.62 6.94
C ASP A 116 8.29 11.51 6.50
N GLN A 117 9.60 11.65 6.73
CA GLN A 117 10.58 10.60 6.41
C GLN A 117 10.44 9.39 7.35
N LEU A 118 10.15 9.59 8.64
CA LEU A 118 9.80 8.49 9.55
C LEU A 118 8.51 7.81 9.14
N ALA A 119 7.48 8.60 8.80
CA ALA A 119 6.20 8.08 8.35
C ALA A 119 6.35 7.28 7.05
N LEU A 120 7.13 7.78 6.09
CA LEU A 120 7.43 7.08 4.83
C LEU A 120 8.22 5.79 5.07
N SER A 121 9.25 5.81 5.91
CA SER A 121 10.00 4.60 6.27
C SER A 121 9.12 3.56 6.95
N ARG A 122 8.26 3.99 7.88
CA ARG A 122 7.31 3.11 8.57
C ARG A 122 6.29 2.52 7.60
N LEU A 123 5.69 3.33 6.74
CA LEU A 123 4.74 2.88 5.72
C LEU A 123 5.38 1.91 4.72
N ARG A 124 6.66 2.10 4.38
CA ARG A 124 7.41 1.15 3.54
C ARG A 124 7.57 -0.20 4.23
N CYS A 125 8.00 -0.21 5.49
CA CYS A 125 8.11 -1.46 6.26
C CYS A 125 6.75 -2.15 6.40
N GLU A 126 5.68 -1.40 6.71
CA GLU A 126 4.32 -1.94 6.80
C GLU A 126 3.86 -2.52 5.46
N ASN A 127 4.14 -1.87 4.33
CA ASN A 127 3.84 -2.40 3.00
C ASN A 127 4.61 -3.68 2.69
N ASP A 128 5.90 -3.75 3.02
CA ASP A 128 6.70 -4.95 2.81
C ASP A 128 6.20 -6.12 3.67
N ASP A 129 5.82 -5.85 4.91
CA ASP A 129 5.21 -6.84 5.79
C ASP A 129 3.85 -7.31 5.26
N LEU A 130 3.01 -6.40 4.77
CA LEU A 130 1.73 -6.74 4.14
C LEU A 130 1.94 -7.58 2.87
N ARG A 131 2.93 -7.25 2.04
CA ARG A 131 3.28 -8.03 0.85
C ARG A 131 3.73 -9.45 1.22
N ARG A 132 4.55 -9.60 2.27
CA ARG A 132 4.94 -10.93 2.77
C ARG A 132 3.73 -11.71 3.31
N ARG A 133 2.82 -11.05 4.03
CA ARG A 133 1.59 -11.69 4.54
C ARG A 133 0.67 -12.12 3.41
N LEU A 134 0.48 -11.29 2.39
CA LEU A 134 -0.30 -11.62 1.20
C LEU A 134 0.29 -12.83 0.47
N ALA A 135 1.61 -12.85 0.22
CA ALA A 135 2.27 -13.99 -0.40
C ALA A 135 2.11 -15.29 0.43
N ALA A 136 2.17 -15.20 1.77
CA ALA A 136 1.92 -16.33 2.65
C ALA A 136 0.46 -16.81 2.58
N MET A 137 -0.51 -15.88 2.55
CA MET A 137 -1.93 -16.20 2.41
C MET A 137 -2.24 -16.84 1.06
N GLU A 138 -1.67 -16.33 -0.04
CA GLU A 138 -1.82 -16.91 -1.37
C GLU A 138 -1.31 -18.35 -1.41
N LYS A 139 -0.14 -18.61 -0.80
CA LYS A 139 0.40 -19.97 -0.68
C LYS A 139 -0.52 -20.89 0.12
N ILE A 140 -1.02 -20.44 1.27
CA ILE A 140 -1.97 -21.21 2.09
C ILE A 140 -3.28 -21.45 1.33
N ASN A 141 -3.73 -20.48 0.52
CA ASN A 141 -4.93 -20.63 -0.28
C ASN A 141 -4.76 -21.69 -1.39
N GLU A 142 -3.61 -21.69 -2.07
CA GLU A 142 -3.26 -22.72 -3.06
C GLU A 142 -3.21 -24.11 -2.41
N GLU A 143 -2.53 -24.22 -1.27
CA GLU A 143 -2.47 -25.47 -0.49
C GLU A 143 -3.87 -25.96 -0.06
N ASN A 144 -4.76 -25.05 0.35
CA ASN A 144 -6.14 -25.39 0.68
C ASN A 144 -6.95 -25.86 -0.55
N HIS A 145 -6.75 -25.24 -1.71
CA HIS A 145 -7.40 -25.68 -2.95
C HIS A 145 -6.96 -27.09 -3.36
N VAL A 146 -5.67 -27.40 -3.24
CA VAL A 146 -5.15 -28.74 -3.47
C VAL A 146 -5.71 -29.74 -2.45
N LEU A 147 -5.73 -29.37 -1.17
CA LEU A 147 -6.26 -30.22 -0.11
C LEU A 147 -7.74 -30.58 -0.34
N ARG A 148 -8.58 -29.62 -0.74
CA ARG A 148 -9.99 -29.86 -1.08
C ARG A 148 -10.14 -30.85 -2.24
N ARG A 149 -9.35 -30.69 -3.31
CA ARG A 149 -9.35 -31.64 -4.44
C ARG A 149 -8.97 -33.05 -3.99
N CYS A 150 -7.91 -33.20 -3.19
CA CYS A 150 -7.53 -34.51 -2.65
C CYS A 150 -8.61 -35.11 -1.72
N GLN A 151 -9.31 -34.28 -0.94
CA GLN A 151 -10.42 -34.74 -0.10
C GLN A 151 -11.60 -35.26 -0.94
N GLU A 152 -11.98 -34.54 -2.00
CA GLU A 152 -13.04 -34.95 -2.93
C GLU A 152 -12.68 -36.28 -3.62
N GLU A 153 -11.46 -36.39 -4.15
CA GLU A 153 -10.97 -37.64 -4.75
C GLU A 153 -10.98 -38.81 -3.75
N THR A 154 -10.54 -38.56 -2.51
CA THR A 154 -10.56 -39.57 -1.44
C THR A 154 -11.98 -40.00 -1.12
N GLN A 155 -12.94 -39.07 -1.11
CA GLN A 155 -14.35 -39.37 -0.87
C GLN A 155 -14.95 -40.22 -1.99
N ILE A 156 -14.63 -39.92 -3.25
CA ILE A 156 -15.06 -40.73 -4.40
C ILE A 156 -14.48 -42.14 -4.30
N LEU A 157 -13.17 -42.26 -4.05
CA LEU A 157 -12.52 -43.57 -3.90
C LEU A 157 -13.11 -44.39 -2.77
N ARG A 158 -13.43 -43.77 -1.62
CA ARG A 158 -14.13 -44.45 -0.53
C ARG A 158 -15.53 -44.91 -0.95
N SER A 159 -16.29 -44.09 -1.67
CA SER A 159 -17.59 -44.50 -2.19
C SER A 159 -17.47 -45.70 -3.15
N CYS A 160 -16.52 -45.65 -4.09
CA CYS A 160 -16.27 -46.76 -5.01
C CYS A 160 -15.87 -48.05 -4.27
N LEU A 161 -15.05 -47.92 -3.22
CA LEU A 161 -14.67 -49.05 -2.38
C LEU A 161 -15.90 -49.66 -1.68
N THR A 162 -16.77 -48.83 -1.10
CA THR A 162 -18.00 -49.30 -0.44
C THR A 162 -18.90 -50.03 -1.44
N THR A 163 -19.13 -49.46 -2.63
CA THR A 163 -19.93 -50.12 -3.67
C THR A 163 -19.33 -51.45 -4.11
N ALA A 164 -18.01 -51.50 -4.34
CA ALA A 164 -17.35 -52.76 -4.70
C ALA A 164 -17.42 -53.81 -3.57
N GLN A 165 -17.41 -53.38 -2.31
CA GLN A 165 -17.60 -54.28 -1.16
C GLN A 165 -19.03 -54.82 -1.10
N GLU A 166 -20.04 -53.98 -1.37
CA GLU A 166 -21.44 -54.38 -1.47
C GLU A 166 -21.64 -55.38 -2.62
N ASP A 167 -21.11 -55.10 -3.81
CA ASP A 167 -21.16 -55.99 -4.96
C ASP A 167 -20.55 -57.35 -4.65
N LEU A 168 -19.36 -57.36 -4.01
CA LEU A 168 -18.71 -58.60 -3.60
C LEU A 168 -19.58 -59.39 -2.60
N SER A 169 -20.22 -58.70 -1.66
CA SER A 169 -21.11 -59.35 -0.69
C SER A 169 -22.33 -59.98 -1.37
N SER A 170 -22.94 -59.30 -2.35
CA SER A 170 -24.06 -59.82 -3.14
C SER A 170 -23.64 -61.07 -3.94
N VAL A 171 -22.49 -61.01 -4.62
CA VAL A 171 -21.97 -62.15 -5.40
C VAL A 171 -21.64 -63.35 -4.50
N LEU A 172 -21.12 -63.11 -3.29
CA LEU A 172 -20.86 -64.18 -2.31
C LEU A 172 -22.15 -64.83 -1.82
N GLU A 173 -23.22 -64.05 -1.61
CA GLU A 173 -24.54 -64.55 -1.22
C GLU A 173 -25.18 -65.36 -2.36
N GLU A 174 -25.15 -64.86 -3.59
CA GLU A 174 -25.61 -65.59 -4.77
C GLU A 174 -24.86 -66.92 -4.95
N LYS A 175 -23.52 -66.91 -4.81
CA LYS A 175 -22.71 -68.13 -4.86
C LYS A 175 -23.13 -69.13 -3.78
N ARG A 176 -23.41 -68.66 -2.56
CA ARG A 176 -23.87 -69.52 -1.46
C ARG A 176 -25.23 -70.14 -1.80
N ASN A 177 -26.18 -69.34 -2.26
CA ASN A 177 -27.52 -69.81 -2.64
C ASN A 177 -27.45 -70.85 -3.78
N LEU A 178 -26.60 -70.63 -4.79
CA LEU A 178 -26.38 -71.58 -5.88
C LEU A 178 -25.75 -72.89 -5.38
N LEU A 179 -24.78 -72.83 -4.47
CA LEU A 179 -24.18 -74.02 -3.88
C LEU A 179 -25.19 -74.84 -3.06
N GLU A 180 -26.04 -74.17 -2.27
CA GLU A 180 -27.12 -74.83 -1.52
C GLU A 180 -28.14 -75.49 -2.47
N LEU A 181 -28.51 -74.80 -3.57
CA LEU A 181 -29.40 -75.37 -4.59
C LEU A 181 -28.78 -76.61 -5.26
N VAL A 182 -27.50 -76.54 -5.68
CA VAL A 182 -26.80 -77.69 -6.28
C VAL A 182 -26.72 -78.87 -5.32
N GLN A 183 -26.41 -78.63 -4.04
CA GLN A 183 -26.40 -79.70 -3.03
C GLN A 183 -27.79 -80.34 -2.87
N SER A 184 -28.86 -79.55 -2.84
CA SER A 184 -30.23 -80.07 -2.73
C SER A 184 -30.63 -80.91 -3.95
N LEU A 185 -30.26 -80.46 -5.17
CA LEU A 185 -30.51 -81.19 -6.41
C LEU A 185 -29.72 -82.49 -6.46
N GLN A 186 -28.46 -82.47 -6.02
CA GLN A 186 -27.62 -83.66 -5.94
C GLN A 186 -28.16 -84.66 -4.91
N ALA A 187 -28.65 -84.20 -3.77
CA ALA A 187 -29.33 -85.06 -2.78
C ALA A 187 -30.61 -85.68 -3.35
N ALA A 188 -31.42 -84.90 -4.08
CA ALA A 188 -32.64 -85.38 -4.72
C ALA A 188 -32.35 -86.42 -5.82
N ALA A 189 -31.35 -86.18 -6.67
CA ALA A 189 -30.91 -87.11 -7.71
C ALA A 189 -30.39 -88.43 -7.12
N ASN A 190 -29.51 -88.36 -6.12
CA ASN A 190 -29.02 -89.55 -5.40
C ASN A 190 -30.17 -90.35 -4.77
N SER A 191 -31.19 -89.67 -4.22
CA SER A 191 -32.38 -90.33 -3.66
C SER A 191 -33.25 -91.01 -4.73
N SER A 192 -33.33 -90.42 -5.93
CA SER A 192 -34.04 -90.98 -7.09
C SER A 192 -33.35 -92.23 -7.60
N GLU A 193 -32.02 -92.19 -7.76
CA GLU A 193 -31.22 -93.35 -8.16
C GLU A 193 -31.34 -94.51 -7.16
N ALA A 194 -31.30 -94.21 -5.85
CA ALA A 194 -31.51 -95.20 -4.81
C ALA A 194 -32.91 -95.86 -4.88
N LYS A 195 -33.95 -95.09 -5.17
CA LYS A 195 -35.32 -95.62 -5.36
C LYS A 195 -35.46 -96.45 -6.63
N GLN A 196 -34.80 -96.05 -7.72
CA GLN A 196 -34.80 -96.81 -8.97
C GLN A 196 -34.04 -98.15 -8.85
N GLN A 197 -32.89 -98.18 -8.16
CA GLN A 197 -32.18 -99.43 -7.87
C GLN A 197 -32.97 -100.37 -6.94
N ALA A 198 -33.72 -99.83 -5.97
CA ALA A 198 -34.59 -100.62 -5.12
C ALA A 198 -35.76 -101.25 -5.90
N ASN A 199 -36.35 -100.51 -6.85
CA ASN A 199 -37.43 -101.04 -7.70
C ASN A 199 -36.95 -102.05 -8.75
N SER A 200 -35.69 -101.96 -9.22
CA SER A 200 -35.15 -102.92 -10.21
C SER A 200 -34.74 -104.28 -9.60
N LYS A 201 -34.73 -104.41 -8.26
CA LYS A 201 -34.36 -105.64 -7.53
C LYS A 201 -35.58 -106.44 -7.02
N ARG A 202 -36.79 -106.07 -7.43
CA ARG A 202 -38.05 -106.72 -7.06
C ARG A 202 -38.73 -107.30 -8.30
#